data_AF-A0A0P6VSZ0-F1
#
_entry.id   AF-A0A0P6VSZ0-F1
#
_cell.length_a   1.000
_cell.length_b   1.000
_cell.length_c   1.000
_cell.angle_alpha   90.00
_cell.angle_beta   90.00
_cell.angle_gamma   90.00
#
_symmetry.space_group_name_H-M   'P 1'
#
loop_
_entity.id
_entity.type
_entity.pdbx_description
1 polymer ?
#
loop_
_entity_poly.entity_id
_entity_poly.type
_entity_poly.pdbx_seq_one_letter_code
_entity_poly.pdbx_strand_id
1 'polypeptide(L)'
;MSAAQVPWHIDGMPSLILFMIAGAALFAFWNSSRAAAERADILGHNACRAADVQWLDQSVHSTNLRVCRMPGGWLGFERTFRFDYSYDGVDRHSGKLVLRGDQLIAFTGPQVATVRALHPEHERLE
;
A
#
# COMPACT_ATOMS: atom_id res chain seq x y z
N MET A 1 -10.60 -12.89 -56.78
CA MET A 1 -10.94 -13.63 -55.55
C MET A 1 -9.69 -14.36 -55.10
N SER A 2 -8.93 -13.79 -54.18
CA SER A 2 -7.79 -14.47 -53.53
C SER A 2 -7.98 -14.28 -52.04
N ALA A 3 -8.48 -15.31 -51.36
CA ALA A 3 -8.69 -15.30 -49.93
C ALA A 3 -7.32 -15.42 -49.26
N ALA A 4 -6.92 -14.37 -48.55
CA ALA A 4 -5.75 -14.36 -47.71
C ALA A 4 -5.87 -15.48 -46.66
N GLN A 5 -5.12 -16.55 -46.84
CA GLN A 5 -4.91 -17.57 -45.81
C GLN A 5 -4.06 -16.91 -44.72
N VAL A 6 -4.69 -16.59 -43.59
CA VAL A 6 -3.96 -16.29 -42.35
C VAL A 6 -3.50 -17.65 -41.82
N PRO A 7 -2.20 -17.96 -41.78
CA PRO A 7 -1.76 -19.20 -41.17
C PRO A 7 -1.87 -19.01 -39.66
N TRP A 8 -2.91 -19.59 -39.07
CA TRP A 8 -2.96 -19.96 -37.66
C TRP A 8 -1.86 -21.00 -37.42
N HIS A 9 -0.62 -20.54 -37.34
CA HIS A 9 0.52 -21.31 -36.87
C HIS A 9 0.30 -21.51 -35.37
N ILE A 10 -0.37 -22.62 -35.05
CA ILE A 10 -0.50 -23.13 -33.69
C ILE A 10 0.81 -23.84 -33.39
N ASP A 11 1.84 -23.08 -32.99
CA ASP A 11 2.96 -23.58 -32.20
C ASP A 11 2.44 -23.81 -30.76
N GLY A 12 1.64 -24.87 -30.60
CA GLY A 12 0.71 -25.05 -29.48
C GLY A 12 1.33 -25.35 -28.11
N MET A 13 2.66 -25.48 -28.01
CA MET A 13 3.35 -25.85 -26.77
C MET A 13 4.01 -24.65 -26.05
N PRO A 14 4.79 -23.77 -26.71
CA PRO A 14 5.36 -22.60 -26.03
C PRO A 14 4.31 -21.52 -25.71
N SER A 15 3.31 -21.35 -26.58
CA SER A 15 2.24 -20.34 -26.39
C SER A 15 1.42 -20.61 -25.13
N LEU A 16 1.06 -21.87 -24.89
CA LEU A 16 0.26 -22.30 -23.74
C LEU A 16 1.03 -22.12 -22.42
N ILE A 17 2.32 -22.46 -22.41
CA ILE A 17 3.21 -22.21 -21.27
C ILE A 17 3.31 -20.71 -20.97
N LEU A 18 3.47 -19.87 -22.00
CA LEU A 18 3.51 -18.42 -21.84
C LEU A 18 2.20 -17.87 -21.25
N PHE A 19 1.04 -18.37 -21.70
CA PHE A 19 -0.26 -17.99 -21.12
C PHE A 19 -0.40 -18.45 -19.67
N MET A 20 0.06 -19.64 -19.32
CA MET A 20 0.05 -20.11 -17.92
C MET A 20 0.96 -19.25 -17.04
N ILE A 21 2.16 -18.90 -17.50
CA ILE A 21 3.08 -18.01 -16.77
C ILE A 21 2.46 -16.63 -16.61
N ALA A 22 1.88 -16.06 -17.67
CA ALA A 22 1.21 -14.77 -17.62
C ALA A 22 0.01 -14.79 -16.66
N GLY A 23 -0.81 -15.84 -16.71
CA GLY A 23 -1.94 -16.05 -15.80
C GLY A 23 -1.51 -16.18 -14.34
N ALA A 24 -0.46 -16.97 -14.07
CA ALA A 24 0.11 -17.11 -12.74
C ALA A 24 0.70 -15.78 -12.23
N ALA A 25 1.39 -15.02 -13.08
CA ALA A 25 1.93 -13.71 -12.73
C ALA A 25 0.80 -12.70 -12.42
N LEU A 26 -0.25 -12.67 -13.23
CA LEU A 26 -1.44 -11.83 -13.00
C LEU A 26 -2.16 -12.22 -11.71
N PHE A 27 -2.34 -13.53 -11.47
CA PHE A 27 -2.96 -14.02 -10.24
C PHE A 27 -2.12 -13.69 -9.01
N ALA A 28 -0.80 -13.90 -9.06
CA ALA A 28 0.10 -13.56 -7.98
C ALA A 28 0.10 -12.04 -7.71
N PHE A 29 0.12 -11.23 -8.78
CA PHE A 29 0.01 -9.78 -8.68
C PHE A 29 -1.31 -9.37 -8.01
N TRP A 30 -2.44 -9.92 -8.47
CA TRP A 30 -3.77 -9.68 -7.92
C TRP A 30 -3.86 -10.06 -6.44
N ASN A 31 -3.42 -11.27 -6.10
CA ASN A 31 -3.39 -11.77 -4.73
C ASN A 31 -2.53 -10.88 -3.82
N SER A 32 -1.33 -10.48 -4.27
CA SER A 32 -0.47 -9.58 -3.52
C SER A 32 -1.09 -8.18 -3.34
N SER A 33 -1.87 -7.72 -4.33
CA SER A 33 -2.56 -6.43 -4.28
C SER A 33 -3.68 -6.46 -3.24
N ARG A 34 -4.50 -7.52 -3.24
CA ARG A 34 -5.55 -7.77 -2.24
C ARG A 34 -4.99 -7.84 -0.83
N ALA A 35 -3.94 -8.64 -0.64
CA ALA A 35 -3.30 -8.82 0.65
C ALA A 35 -2.66 -7.53 1.18
N ALA A 36 -2.13 -6.66 0.29
CA ALA A 36 -1.62 -5.35 0.69
C ALA A 36 -2.75 -4.37 1.06
N ALA A 37 -3.87 -4.38 0.33
CA ALA A 37 -5.02 -3.54 0.63
C ALA A 37 -5.64 -3.90 2.00
N GLU A 38 -5.81 -5.18 2.30
CA GLU A 38 -6.34 -5.64 3.60
C GLU A 38 -5.45 -5.21 4.77
N ARG A 39 -4.13 -5.25 4.61
CA ARG A 39 -3.19 -4.77 5.65
C ARG A 39 -3.21 -3.26 5.81
N ALA A 40 -3.31 -2.52 4.71
CA ALA A 40 -3.42 -1.07 4.75
C ALA A 40 -4.65 -0.65 5.56
N ASP A 41 -5.78 -1.33 5.32
CA ASP A 41 -7.04 -1.10 6.03
C ASP A 41 -6.91 -1.39 7.53
N ILE A 42 -6.39 -2.56 7.90
CA ILE A 42 -6.16 -2.95 9.29
C ILE A 42 -5.23 -1.95 9.99
N LEU A 43 -4.12 -1.58 9.36
CA LEU A 43 -3.14 -0.68 9.96
C LEU A 43 -3.69 0.72 10.17
N GLY A 44 -4.38 1.27 9.16
CA GLY A 44 -5.01 2.57 9.26
C GLY A 44 -6.07 2.60 10.34
N HIS A 45 -6.97 1.60 10.34
CA HIS A 45 -8.03 1.50 11.33
C HIS A 45 -7.48 1.36 12.76
N ASN A 46 -6.43 0.54 12.95
CA ASN A 46 -5.77 0.40 14.24
C ASN A 46 -5.10 1.70 14.70
N ALA A 47 -4.49 2.46 13.79
CA ALA A 47 -3.88 3.74 14.14
C ALA A 47 -4.93 4.78 14.55
N CYS A 48 -6.06 4.85 13.84
CA CYS A 48 -7.15 5.76 14.22
C CYS A 48 -7.80 5.34 15.54
N ARG A 49 -8.00 4.04 15.77
CA ARG A 49 -8.46 3.52 17.06
C ARG A 49 -7.48 3.84 18.19
N ALA A 50 -6.17 3.71 17.95
CA ALA A 50 -5.16 4.01 18.96
C ALA A 50 -5.08 5.50 19.31
N ALA A 51 -5.47 6.38 18.39
CA ALA A 51 -5.51 7.83 18.60
C ALA A 51 -6.90 8.36 19.00
N ASP A 52 -7.90 7.47 19.17
CA ASP A 52 -9.29 7.82 19.48
C ASP A 52 -9.93 8.82 18.48
N VAL A 53 -9.55 8.70 17.20
CA VAL A 53 -10.04 9.58 16.13
C VAL A 53 -11.02 8.87 15.20
N GLN A 54 -11.92 9.64 14.58
CA GLN A 54 -12.87 9.11 13.61
C GLN A 54 -12.19 8.78 12.28
N TRP A 55 -12.39 7.55 11.80
CA TRP A 55 -12.00 7.11 10.46
C TRP A 55 -13.07 7.55 9.45
N LEU A 56 -12.69 8.38 8.46
CA LEU A 56 -13.66 8.98 7.53
C LEU A 56 -13.84 8.19 6.23
N ASP A 57 -12.76 7.90 5.51
CA ASP A 57 -12.86 7.29 4.19
C ASP A 57 -11.78 6.24 3.96
N GLN A 58 -12.24 5.09 3.44
CA GLN A 58 -11.49 3.86 3.31
C GLN A 58 -10.59 3.93 2.07
N SER A 59 -9.31 4.10 2.33
CA SER A 59 -8.25 4.15 1.32
C SER A 59 -8.18 2.88 0.47
N VAL A 60 -8.78 2.87 -0.72
CA VAL A 60 -8.40 1.90 -1.77
C VAL A 60 -7.95 2.58 -3.06
N HIS A 61 -7.63 3.87 -3.00
CA HIS A 61 -6.81 4.49 -4.04
C HIS A 61 -5.34 4.24 -3.72
N SER A 62 -4.82 3.10 -4.18
CA SER A 62 -3.37 2.89 -4.31
C SER A 62 -2.84 4.03 -5.18
N THR A 63 -2.29 5.06 -4.53
CA THR A 63 -1.91 6.31 -5.18
C THR A 63 -0.67 6.10 -6.05
N ASN A 64 0.14 5.11 -5.70
CA ASN A 64 1.35 4.78 -6.44
C ASN A 64 1.70 3.30 -6.28
N LEU A 65 2.07 2.66 -7.39
CA LEU A 65 2.65 1.32 -7.45
C LEU A 65 4.03 1.45 -8.08
N ARG A 66 5.07 1.15 -7.31
CA ARG A 66 6.46 1.18 -7.78
C ARG A 66 7.05 -0.21 -7.72
N VAL A 67 7.76 -0.59 -8.78
CA VAL A 67 8.59 -1.78 -8.75
C VAL A 67 9.87 -1.43 -8.00
N CYS A 68 10.16 -2.15 -6.93
CA CYS A 68 11.35 -1.95 -6.12
C CYS A 68 12.09 -3.27 -5.96
N ARG A 69 13.41 -3.20 -5.78
CA ARG A 69 14.19 -4.40 -5.50
C ARG A 69 14.10 -4.69 -4.00
N MET A 70 13.60 -5.87 -3.66
CA MET A 70 13.55 -6.33 -2.27
C MET A 70 14.95 -6.72 -1.80
N PRO A 71 15.24 -6.62 -0.49
CA PRO A 71 16.54 -7.01 0.07
C PRO A 71 16.90 -8.48 -0.19
N GLY A 72 15.90 -9.35 -0.42
CA GLY A 72 16.11 -10.74 -0.83
C GLY A 72 16.51 -10.96 -2.29
N GLY A 73 16.80 -9.90 -3.05
CA GLY A 73 17.26 -9.97 -4.45
C GLY A 73 16.14 -10.02 -5.50
N TRP A 74 14.91 -10.32 -5.10
CA TRP A 74 13.73 -10.39 -5.96
C TRP A 74 13.11 -9.01 -6.24
N LEU A 75 12.40 -8.89 -7.37
CA LEU A 75 11.55 -7.74 -7.66
C LEU A 75 10.29 -7.79 -6.80
N GLY A 76 9.99 -6.68 -6.14
CA GLY A 76 8.79 -6.51 -5.33
C GLY A 76 8.04 -5.24 -5.71
N PHE A 77 6.90 -5.05 -5.06
CA PHE A 77 6.01 -3.92 -5.31
C PHE A 77 5.90 -3.07 -4.06
N GLU A 78 6.17 -1.77 -4.21
CA GLU A 78 5.91 -0.75 -3.21
C GLU A 78 4.60 -0.05 -3.56
N ARG A 79 3.66 -0.02 -2.61
CA ARG A 79 2.31 0.51 -2.75
C ARG A 79 2.09 1.59 -1.72
N THR A 80 1.68 2.77 -2.17
CA THR A 80 1.33 3.88 -1.29
C THR A 80 -0.19 3.97 -1.16
N PHE A 81 -0.68 3.96 0.08
CA PHE A 81 -2.09 4.13 0.41
C PHE A 81 -2.27 5.43 1.20
N ARG A 82 -3.37 6.12 0.95
CA ARG A 82 -3.72 7.38 1.61
C ARG A 82 -5.13 7.26 2.16
N PHE A 83 -5.29 7.54 3.44
CA PHE A 83 -6.57 7.51 4.15
C PHE A 83 -6.87 8.86 4.78
N ASP A 84 -8.14 9.11 5.11
CA ASP A 84 -8.55 10.35 5.78
C ASP A 84 -9.16 10.06 7.16
N TYR A 85 -8.87 10.92 8.12
CA TYR A 85 -9.32 10.84 9.50
C TYR A 85 -9.64 12.23 10.06
N SER A 86 -10.40 12.30 11.15
CA SER A 86 -10.77 13.54 11.82
C SER A 86 -10.76 13.36 13.34
N TYR A 87 -10.25 14.37 14.07
CA TYR A 87 -10.24 14.35 15.53
C TYR A 87 -11.61 14.63 16.14
N ASP A 88 -12.39 15.55 15.54
CA ASP A 88 -13.64 16.09 16.08
C ASP A 88 -14.82 16.02 15.10
N GLY A 89 -14.61 15.46 13.91
CA GLY A 89 -15.60 15.39 12.83
C GLY A 89 -15.68 16.65 11.97
N VAL A 90 -14.92 17.70 12.29
CA VAL A 90 -14.88 18.97 11.54
C VAL A 90 -13.57 19.10 10.78
N ASP A 91 -12.44 18.81 11.43
CA ASP A 91 -11.12 18.92 10.81
C ASP A 91 -10.74 17.63 10.06
N ARG A 92 -10.46 17.75 8.76
CA ARG A 92 -10.05 16.61 7.91
C ARG A 92 -8.53 16.55 7.80
N HIS A 93 -7.96 15.47 8.31
CA HIS A 93 -6.55 15.15 8.16
C HIS A 93 -6.36 13.94 7.25
N SER A 94 -5.26 13.93 6.50
CA SER A 94 -4.90 12.78 5.67
C SER A 94 -3.70 12.04 6.26
N GLY A 95 -3.84 10.73 6.39
CA GLY A 95 -2.75 9.81 6.66
C GLY A 95 -2.23 9.17 5.38
N LYS A 96 -0.98 8.69 5.42
CA LYS A 96 -0.32 7.99 4.33
C LYS A 96 0.45 6.81 4.89
N LEU A 97 0.34 5.66 4.26
CA LEU A 97 1.13 4.48 4.57
C LEU A 97 1.74 3.90 3.30
N VAL A 98 2.94 3.33 3.42
CA VAL A 98 3.70 2.75 2.32
C VAL A 98 4.02 1.31 2.67
N LEU A 99 3.49 0.38 1.88
CA LEU A 99 3.75 -1.05 2.00
C LEU A 99 4.70 -1.50 0.89
N ARG A 100 5.71 -2.30 1.24
CA ARG A 100 6.57 -3.00 0.29
C ARG A 100 6.32 -4.49 0.40
N GLY A 101 5.72 -5.08 -0.64
CA GLY A 101 5.16 -6.42 -0.55
C GLY A 101 4.05 -6.41 0.49
N ASP A 102 4.32 -6.99 1.65
CA ASP A 102 3.42 -6.89 2.80
C ASP A 102 4.06 -6.37 4.10
N GLN A 103 5.29 -5.88 3.98
CA GLN A 103 5.96 -5.13 5.04
C GLN A 103 5.58 -3.64 4.99
N LEU A 104 5.28 -3.06 6.15
CA LEU A 104 5.14 -1.61 6.30
C LEU A 104 6.52 -0.94 6.31
N ILE A 105 6.73 0.01 5.40
CA ILE A 105 7.99 0.76 5.29
C ILE A 105 7.88 2.16 5.86
N ALA A 106 6.72 2.80 5.68
CA ALA A 106 6.46 4.12 6.25
C ALA A 106 4.99 4.25 6.64
N PHE A 107 4.75 4.92 7.76
CA PHE A 107 3.42 5.25 8.23
C PHE A 107 3.40 6.71 8.70
N THR A 108 2.38 7.44 8.29
CA THR A 108 2.08 8.80 8.70
C THR A 108 0.58 8.84 8.96
N GLY A 109 0.19 9.10 10.20
CA GLY A 109 -1.21 9.04 10.59
C GLY A 109 -1.43 9.89 11.84
N PRO A 110 -2.58 9.73 12.51
CA PRO A 110 -2.81 10.41 13.77
C PRO A 110 -1.72 9.99 14.76
N GLN A 111 -0.91 10.95 15.19
CA GLN A 111 0.09 10.73 16.21
C GLN A 111 -0.56 11.16 17.52
N VAL A 112 -0.60 10.28 18.53
CA VAL A 112 -0.88 10.74 19.88
C VAL A 112 0.23 11.73 20.22
N ALA A 113 -0.08 13.03 20.17
CA ALA A 113 0.86 14.08 20.51
C ALA A 113 1.18 13.92 21.99
N THR A 114 2.19 13.11 22.30
CA THR A 114 2.81 13.12 23.61
C THR A 114 3.51 14.46 23.68
N VAL A 115 2.82 15.45 24.25
CA VAL A 115 3.40 16.74 24.59
C VAL A 115 4.47 16.45 25.62
N ARG A 116 5.70 16.26 25.15
CA ARG A 116 6.85 16.20 26.04
C ARG A 116 7.01 17.63 26.56
N ALA A 117 6.64 17.84 27.82
CA ALA A 117 6.88 19.11 28.48
C ALA A 117 8.34 19.50 28.24
N LEU A 118 8.57 20.64 27.58
CA LEU A 118 9.87 21.28 27.55
C LEU A 118 10.22 21.52 29.01
N HIS A 119 11.25 20.84 29.50
CA HIS A 119 11.78 21.09 30.83
C HIS A 119 12.13 22.58 30.87
N PRO A 120 11.47 23.40 31.70
CA PRO A 120 11.86 24.79 31.83
C PRO A 120 13.25 24.80 32.45
N GLU A 121 14.25 25.15 31.66
CA GLU A 121 15.57 25.53 32.17
C GLU A 121 15.46 26.89 32.85
N HIS A 122 14.94 26.91 34.07
CA HIS A 122 15.00 28.03 35.03
C HIS A 122 14.93 27.36 36.40
N GLU A 123 15.86 27.48 37.36
CA GLU A 123 16.50 28.68 37.91
C GLU A 123 17.53 28.13 38.92
N ARG A 124 18.85 28.23 38.71
CA ARG A 124 19.70 29.26 39.32
C ARG A 124 19.35 29.63 40.78
N LEU A 125 19.63 28.76 41.75
CA LEU A 125 19.80 29.04 43.20
C LEU A 125 20.61 27.85 43.77
N GLU A 126 21.78 27.90 44.43
CA GLU A 126 22.70 28.93 44.95
C GLU A 126 24.14 28.37 44.89
#